data_AF-A0A4Y8KYL3-F1
#
_entry.id   AF-A0A4Y8KYL3-F1
#
_cell.length_a   1.000
_cell.length_b   1.000
_cell.length_c   1.000
_cell.angle_alpha   90.00
_cell.angle_beta   90.00
_cell.angle_gamma   90.00
#
_symmetry.space_group_name_H-M   'P 1'
#
loop_
_entity.id
_entity.type
_entity.pdbx_description
1 polymer ?
#
loop_
_entity_poly.entity_id
_entity_poly.type
_entity_poly.pdbx_seq_one_letter_code
_entity_poly.pdbx_strand_id
1 'polypeptide(L)'
;MQLPVDFLFYLFLVIAGTGSFIFGKRTLKKYGSLAGAFLTFLATDIVLVIVIFIWFQSAAAEVFMGTIPWVFNMGLALILSLLFFIIVWFWMRWMRKRMVVR
;
A
#
# COMPACT_ATOMS: atom_id res chain seq x y z
N MET A 1 -27.34 3.23 1.56
CA MET A 1 -26.36 4.30 1.23
C MET A 1 -25.25 3.63 0.45
N GLN A 2 -25.05 3.98 -0.82
CA GLN A 2 -23.86 3.53 -1.56
C GLN A 2 -22.66 4.36 -1.10
N LEU A 3 -21.52 3.72 -0.86
CA LEU A 3 -20.29 4.42 -0.50
C LEU A 3 -19.69 5.12 -1.74
N PRO A 4 -19.13 6.33 -1.60
CA PRO A 4 -18.43 7.00 -2.69
C PRO A 4 -17.26 6.16 -3.24
N VAL A 5 -17.03 6.21 -4.56
CA VAL A 5 -15.98 5.43 -5.22
C VAL A 5 -14.58 5.82 -4.74
N ASP A 6 -14.36 7.11 -4.48
CA ASP A 6 -13.13 7.65 -3.88
C ASP A 6 -12.90 7.09 -2.47
N PHE A 7 -13.95 7.00 -1.64
CA PHE A 7 -13.84 6.37 -0.32
C PHE A 7 -13.39 4.90 -0.42
N LEU A 8 -14.02 4.14 -1.32
CA LEU A 8 -13.66 2.73 -1.55
C LEU A 8 -12.23 2.58 -2.06
N PHE A 9 -11.78 3.47 -2.94
CA PHE A 9 -10.40 3.50 -3.43
C PHE A 9 -9.39 3.65 -2.28
N TYR A 10 -9.58 4.63 -1.40
CA TYR A 10 -8.71 4.82 -0.24
C TYR A 10 -8.79 3.65 0.76
N LEU A 11 -9.98 3.08 0.95
CA LEU A 11 -10.16 1.91 1.80
C LEU A 11 -9.35 0.71 1.27
N PHE A 12 -9.41 0.46 -0.04
CA PHE A 12 -8.63 -0.61 -0.66
C PHE A 12 -7.13 -0.35 -0.59
N LEU A 13 -6.67 0.90 -0.73
CA LEU A 13 -5.27 1.25 -0.52
C LEU A 13 -4.80 0.95 0.91
N VAL A 14 -5.60 1.27 1.93
CA VAL A 14 -5.28 0.94 3.33
C VAL A 14 -5.21 -0.56 3.55
N ILE A 15 -6.17 -1.32 2.99
CA ILE A 15 -6.19 -2.78 3.08
C ILE A 15 -4.96 -3.38 2.39
N ALA A 16 -4.63 -2.91 1.19
CA ALA A 16 -3.45 -3.35 0.45
C ALA A 16 -2.16 -3.08 1.23
N GLY A 17 -1.97 -1.84 1.70
CA GLY A 17 -0.79 -1.46 2.48
C GLY A 17 -0.65 -2.28 3.76
N THR A 18 -1.75 -2.47 4.48
CA THR A 18 -1.77 -3.29 5.71
C THR A 18 -1.46 -4.75 5.41
N GLY A 19 -2.06 -5.31 4.36
CA GLY A 19 -1.81 -6.68 3.90
C GLY A 19 -0.34 -6.90 3.53
N SER A 20 0.19 -6.05 2.66
CA SER A 20 1.61 -6.06 2.23
C SER A 20 2.55 -5.94 3.43
N PHE A 21 2.23 -5.07 4.38
CA PHE A 21 3.02 -4.91 5.60
C PHE A 21 3.05 -6.18 6.46
N ILE A 22 1.92 -6.87 6.60
CA ILE A 22 1.85 -8.15 7.30
C ILE A 22 2.73 -9.20 6.61
N PHE A 23 2.73 -9.26 5.28
CA PHE A 23 3.62 -10.16 4.53
C PHE A 23 5.09 -9.82 4.75
N GLY A 24 5.48 -8.54 4.60
CA GLY A 24 6.85 -8.11 4.86
C GLY A 24 7.32 -8.42 6.29
N LYS A 25 6.45 -8.18 7.29
CA LYS A 25 6.72 -8.52 8.70
C LYS A 25 6.93 -10.02 8.89
N ARG A 26 6.11 -10.87 8.26
CA ARG A 26 6.26 -12.34 8.33
C ARG A 26 7.59 -12.78 7.70
N THR A 27 7.95 -12.21 6.56
CA THR A 27 9.27 -12.45 5.93
C THR A 27 10.41 -12.03 6.85
N LEU A 28 10.31 -10.86 7.49
CA LEU A 28 11.34 -10.39 8.44
C LEU A 28 11.51 -11.36 9.61
N LYS A 29 10.41 -11.85 10.19
CA LYS A 29 10.43 -12.80 11.31
C LYS A 29 11.00 -14.17 10.89
N LYS A 30 10.68 -14.64 9.69
CA LYS A 30 11.06 -15.98 9.21
C LYS A 30 12.52 -16.05 8.74
N TYR A 31 13.00 -15.00 8.07
CA TYR A 31 14.30 -15.02 7.39
C TYR A 31 15.32 -14.05 7.98
N GLY A 32 14.92 -13.13 8.88
CA GLY A 32 15.82 -12.15 9.50
C GLY A 32 16.37 -11.05 8.56
N SER A 33 16.13 -11.16 7.25
CA SER A 33 16.62 -10.22 6.24
C SER A 33 15.71 -9.00 6.11
N LEU A 34 16.24 -7.83 6.46
CA LEU A 34 15.55 -6.54 6.27
C LEU A 34 15.29 -6.25 4.79
N ALA A 35 16.28 -6.52 3.93
CA ALA A 35 16.15 -6.31 2.50
C ALA A 35 15.07 -7.22 1.90
N GLY A 36 15.06 -8.51 2.28
CA GLY A 36 14.05 -9.47 1.81
C GLY A 36 12.64 -9.12 2.29
N ALA A 37 12.51 -8.66 3.54
CA ALA A 37 11.24 -8.22 4.11
C ALA A 37 10.68 -6.97 3.40
N PHE A 38 11.54 -5.97 3.17
CA PHE A 38 11.15 -4.76 2.47
C PHE A 38 10.82 -5.03 1.00
N LEU A 39 11.58 -5.90 0.32
CA LEU A 39 11.30 -6.29 -1.06
C LEU A 39 9.97 -7.06 -1.17
N THR A 40 9.67 -7.96 -0.22
CA THR A 40 8.38 -8.66 -0.18
C THR A 40 7.23 -7.66 0.01
N PHE A 41 7.39 -6.74 0.96
CA PHE A 41 6.41 -5.67 1.18
C PHE A 41 6.17 -4.86 -0.10
N LEU A 42 7.25 -4.37 -0.73
CA LEU A 42 7.18 -3.53 -1.92
C LEU A 42 6.54 -4.27 -3.10
N ALA A 43 6.95 -5.51 -3.35
CA ALA A 43 6.41 -6.31 -4.45
C ALA A 43 4.92 -6.59 -4.27
N THR A 44 4.50 -7.01 -3.07
CA THR A 44 3.08 -7.26 -2.79
C THR A 44 2.26 -5.97 -2.89
N ASP A 45 2.78 -4.86 -2.38
CA ASP A 45 2.09 -3.57 -2.41
C ASP A 45 1.89 -3.06 -3.83
N ILE A 46 2.95 -3.08 -4.65
CA ILE A 46 2.88 -2.65 -6.06
C ILE A 46 1.82 -3.47 -6.81
N VAL A 47 1.81 -4.80 -6.65
CA VAL A 47 0.83 -5.66 -7.33
C VAL A 47 -0.59 -5.30 -6.91
N LEU A 48 -0.84 -5.10 -5.62
CA LEU A 48 -2.17 -4.73 -5.12
C LEU A 48 -2.60 -3.33 -5.58
N VAL A 49 -1.68 -2.35 -5.55
CA VAL A 49 -1.94 -0.99 -6.01
C VAL A 49 -2.29 -0.97 -7.49
N ILE A 50 -1.58 -1.74 -8.33
CA ILE A 50 -1.91 -1.88 -9.76
C ILE A 50 -3.33 -2.42 -9.94
N VAL A 51 -3.70 -3.48 -9.21
CA VAL A 51 -5.04 -4.05 -9.26
C VAL A 51 -6.10 -3.02 -8.86
N ILE A 52 -5.84 -2.25 -7.79
CA ILE A 52 -6.74 -1.19 -7.32
C ILE A 52 -6.87 -0.08 -8.36
N PHE A 53 -5.78 0.30 -9.04
CA PHE A 53 -5.80 1.34 -10.07
C PHE A 53 -6.61 0.92 -11.30
N ILE A 54 -6.45 -0.34 -11.73
CA ILE A 54 -7.25 -0.92 -12.81
C ILE A 54 -8.73 -0.92 -12.43
N TRP A 55 -9.07 -1.35 -11.21
CA TRP A 55 -10.44 -1.31 -10.71
C TRP A 55 -10.99 0.12 -10.63
N PHE A 56 -10.22 1.07 -10.10
CA PHE A 56 -10.63 2.45 -9.94
C PHE A 56 -10.89 3.14 -11.28
N GLN A 57 -10.11 2.81 -12.32
CA GLN A 57 -10.36 3.30 -13.68
C GLN A 57 -11.76 2.93 -14.16
N SER A 58 -12.16 1.66 -14.00
CA SER A 58 -13.50 1.20 -14.39
C SER A 58 -14.59 1.81 -13.52
N ALA A 59 -14.40 1.81 -12.19
CA ALA A 59 -15.38 2.35 -11.26
C ALA A 59 -15.61 3.86 -11.42
N ALA A 60 -14.54 4.61 -11.71
CA ALA A 60 -14.63 6.04 -11.99
C ALA A 60 -15.41 6.34 -13.27
N ALA A 61 -15.28 5.49 -14.31
CA ALA A 61 -16.04 5.62 -15.54
C ALA A 61 -17.55 5.36 -15.34
N GLU A 62 -17.91 4.37 -14.52
CA GLU A 62 -19.32 4.04 -14.20
C GLU A 62 -20.07 5.18 -13.50
N VAL A 63 -19.37 5.98 -12.70
CA VAL A 63 -19.96 7.13 -12.00
C VAL A 63 -19.71 8.46 -12.71
N PHE A 64 -19.21 8.44 -13.95
CA PHE A 64 -18.85 9.63 -14.73
C PHE A 64 -17.96 10.61 -13.94
N MET A 65 -16.99 10.07 -13.19
CA MET A 65 -16.05 10.89 -12.45
C MET A 65 -15.27 11.77 -13.43
N GLY A 66 -15.27 13.08 -13.20
CA GLY A 66 -14.51 14.01 -14.01
C GLY A 66 -13.00 13.73 -13.95
N THR A 67 -12.28 14.11 -15.01
CA THR A 67 -10.83 13.88 -15.12
C THR A 67 -10.04 14.53 -13.98
N ILE A 68 -10.42 15.74 -13.54
CA ILE A 68 -9.72 16.44 -12.46
C ILE A 68 -9.79 15.66 -11.13
N PRO A 69 -10.98 15.27 -10.62
CA PRO A 69 -11.08 14.38 -9.46
C PRO A 69 -10.31 13.07 -9.63
N TRP A 70 -10.36 12.45 -10.81
CA TRP A 70 -9.66 11.20 -11.06
C TRP A 70 -8.13 11.35 -10.94
N VAL A 71 -7.54 12.35 -11.61
CA VAL A 71 -6.09 12.63 -11.54
C VAL A 71 -5.68 12.98 -10.11
N PHE A 72 -6.50 13.76 -9.39
CA PHE A 72 -6.20 14.13 -8.01
C PHE A 72 -6.14 12.91 -7.08
N ASN A 73 -7.11 11.98 -7.19
CA ASN A 73 -7.11 10.75 -6.41
C ASN A 73 -5.89 9.87 -6.72
N MET A 74 -5.53 9.71 -8.01
CA MET A 74 -4.34 8.96 -8.40
C MET A 74 -3.05 9.59 -7.84
N GLY A 75 -2.92 10.91 -7.96
CA GLY A 75 -1.76 11.65 -7.45
C GLY A 75 -1.64 11.55 -5.93
N LEU A 76 -2.75 11.70 -5.20
CA LEU A 76 -2.76 11.58 -3.74
C LEU A 76 -2.42 10.15 -3.30
N ALA A 77 -2.94 9.12 -3.99
CA ALA A 77 -2.59 7.73 -3.71
C ALA A 77 -1.08 7.46 -3.83
N LEU A 78 -0.43 7.98 -4.88
CA LEU A 78 1.02 7.85 -5.04
C LEU A 78 1.80 8.51 -3.91
N ILE A 79 1.40 9.72 -3.50
CA ILE A 79 2.02 10.43 -2.38
C ILE A 79 1.86 9.62 -1.08
N LEU A 80 0.65 9.11 -0.81
CA LEU A 80 0.37 8.30 0.37
C LEU A 80 1.16 6.99 0.38
N SER A 81 1.26 6.29 -0.76
CA SER A 81 2.07 5.08 -0.90
C SER A 81 3.55 5.36 -0.62
N LEU A 82 4.11 6.45 -1.15
CA LEU A 82 5.50 6.85 -0.89
C LEU A 82 5.74 7.13 0.60
N LEU A 83 4.86 7.89 1.24
CA LEU A 83 4.94 8.16 2.68
C LEU A 83 4.85 6.86 3.49
N PHE A 84 3.96 5.96 3.09
CA PHE A 84 3.81 4.66 3.75
C PHE A 84 5.08 3.80 3.61
N PHE A 85 5.74 3.79 2.45
CA PHE A 85 7.00 3.07 2.26
C PHE A 85 8.10 3.57 3.18
N ILE A 86 8.19 4.89 3.36
CA ILE A 86 9.15 5.50 4.30
C ILE A 86 8.86 5.03 5.73
N ILE A 87 7.59 5.09 6.16
CA ILE A 87 7.17 4.64 7.50
C ILE A 87 7.52 3.16 7.71
N VAL A 88 7.18 2.30 6.76
CA VAL A 88 7.43 0.86 6.83
C VAL A 88 8.93 0.56 6.88
N TRP A 89 9.75 1.27 6.09
CA TRP A 89 11.21 1.13 6.13
C TRP A 89 11.78 1.43 7.52
N PHE A 90 11.41 2.57 8.10
CA PHE A 90 11.85 2.93 9.45
C PHE A 90 11.36 1.93 10.50
N TRP A 91 10.11 1.47 10.40
CA TRP A 91 9.55 0.47 11.30
C TRP A 91 10.30 -0.86 11.23
N MET A 92 10.55 -1.39 10.02
CA MET A 92 11.29 -2.65 9.85
C MET A 92 12.73 -2.54 10.34
N ARG A 93 13.40 -1.38 10.11
CA ARG A 93 14.74 -1.12 10.63
C ARG A 93 14.77 -1.13 12.16
N TRP A 94 13.75 -0.53 12.80
CA TRP A 94 13.61 -0.55 14.25
C TRP A 94 13.36 -1.96 14.79
N MET A 95 12.50 -2.74 14.15
CA MET A 95 12.23 -4.13 14.52
C MET A 95 13.46 -5.03 14.41
N ARG A 96 14.26 -4.87 13.35
CA ARG A 96 15.53 -5.62 13.20
C ARG A 96 16.46 -5.39 14.38
N LYS A 97 16.64 -4.14 14.82
CA LYS A 97 17.49 -3.83 16.00
C LYS A 97 17.02 -4.59 17.25
N ARG A 98 15.70 -4.73 17.44
CA ARG A 98 15.14 -5.47 18.59
C ARG A 98 15.32 -6.99 18.49
N MET A 99 15.40 -7.56 17.29
CA MET A 99 15.66 -8.99 17.10
C MET A 99 17.13 -9.37 17.26
N VAL A 100 18.06 -8.45 17.00
CA VAL A 100 19.52 -8.70 17.19
C VAL A 100 19.93 -8.60 18.67
N VAL A 101 19.14 -7.90 19.49
CA VAL A 101 19.41 -7.70 20.94
C VAL A 101 18.81 -8.84 21.80
N ARG A 102 18.04 -9.75 21.21
CA ARG A 102 17.52 -10.97 21.86
C ARG A 102 18.29 -12.18 21.39
#